data_AF-Q68QM4-F1
#
_entry.id   AF-Q68QM4-F1
#
_cell.length_a   1.000
_cell.length_b   1.000
_cell.length_c   1.000
_cell.angle_alpha   90.00
_cell.angle_beta   90.00
_cell.angle_gamma   90.00
#
_symmetry.space_group_name_H-M   'P 1'
#
loop_
_entity.id
_entity.type
_entity.pdbx_description
1 polymer ?
#
loop_
_entity_poly.entity_id
_entity_poly.type
_entity_poly.pdbx_seq_one_letter_code
_entity_poly.pdbx_strand_id
1 'polypeptide(L)'
;MHITNLGLHQVSFQSGDSYKGAEETGNQKGVSVISYQRVKNGERNKGVEALNRLYLQNQTSLTGKGLLFARDRAAVFYEAIKLAGGDTSKIKAMMEQLDTYKLGEVDKRNINELNKVISEEIRAQLGIKNKKELQSEIKQIFTNYLNNKNWEPINKNINYHGKNYGFQLTPASHMKIGNKNIFVKEYNGKGICCASTRESKHIANMWLSKVVDDEGKEIFSGIRHGVISAYGLKKNSSERAVAARNKAEELASAALYSRQELLSQALSGKTV
;
A
#
# COMPACT_ATOMS: atom_id res chain seq x y z
N MET A 1 -10.53 12.10 -4.68
CA MET A 1 -10.51 11.46 -3.34
C MET A 1 -9.72 10.17 -3.49
N HIS A 2 -8.60 10.03 -2.76
CA HIS A 2 -7.60 8.99 -3.01
C HIS A 2 -7.68 7.89 -1.95
N ILE A 3 -7.78 6.64 -2.41
CA ILE A 3 -7.87 5.44 -1.59
C ILE A 3 -6.56 5.26 -0.81
N THR A 4 -6.64 5.29 0.51
CA THR A 4 -5.64 4.67 1.38
C THR A 4 -6.26 3.39 1.94
N ASN A 5 -6.05 2.28 1.24
CA ASN A 5 -6.45 0.98 1.76
C ASN A 5 -5.46 0.60 2.86
N LEU A 6 -5.78 1.00 4.08
CA LEU A 6 -5.02 0.74 5.30
C LEU A 6 -5.26 -0.70 5.73
N GLY A 7 -4.63 -1.62 5.00
CA GLY A 7 -4.52 -3.02 5.40
C GLY A 7 -3.81 -3.12 6.74
N LEU A 8 -4.40 -3.90 7.64
CA LEU A 8 -3.76 -4.40 8.85
C LEU A 8 -2.43 -5.06 8.48
N HIS A 9 -1.33 -4.35 8.72
CA HIS A 9 -0.08 -4.99 9.05
C HIS A 9 0.26 -4.54 10.47
N GLN A 10 -0.17 -5.34 11.45
CA GLN A 10 0.77 -5.62 12.52
C GLN A 10 2.05 -6.08 11.83
N VAL A 11 3.15 -5.38 12.07
CA VAL A 11 4.47 -6.00 11.91
C VAL A 11 4.58 -7.01 13.06
N SER A 12 3.93 -8.16 12.90
CA SER A 12 4.24 -9.33 13.69
C SER A 12 5.53 -9.91 13.13
N PHE A 13 6.64 -9.51 13.71
CA PHE A 13 7.81 -10.39 13.71
C PHE A 13 7.36 -11.67 14.41
N GLN A 14 7.54 -12.83 13.76
CA GLN A 14 7.48 -14.11 14.46
C GLN A 14 8.44 -14.03 15.63
N SER A 15 7.88 -13.94 16.84
CA SER A 15 8.61 -14.26 18.05
C SER A 15 8.77 -15.77 18.09
N GLY A 16 10.03 -16.22 18.12
CA GLY A 16 10.36 -17.61 18.39
C GLY A 16 10.12 -18.54 17.21
N ASP A 17 11.12 -18.67 16.36
CA ASP A 17 11.63 -19.99 16.03
C ASP A 17 13.14 -19.85 15.84
N SER A 18 13.86 -20.51 16.73
CA SER A 18 15.31 -20.65 16.68
C SER A 18 15.72 -21.18 15.31
N TYR A 19 16.35 -20.33 14.49
CA TYR A 19 17.24 -20.80 13.44
C TYR A 19 18.38 -21.55 14.14
N LYS A 20 18.25 -22.88 14.25
CA LYS A 20 19.39 -23.75 14.54
C LYS A 20 20.28 -23.71 13.30
N GLY A 21 21.55 -23.40 13.54
CA GLY A 21 22.54 -23.09 12.51
C GLY A 21 22.72 -24.19 11.48
N ALA A 22 23.03 -23.76 10.26
CA ALA A 22 23.96 -24.49 9.43
C ALA A 22 25.35 -23.93 9.79
N GLU A 23 26.14 -24.74 10.50
CA GLU A 23 27.59 -24.57 10.54
C GLU A 23 28.13 -24.83 9.12
N GLU A 24 28.89 -23.90 8.57
CA GLU A 24 30.28 -24.15 8.15
C GLU A 24 30.95 -22.88 7.61
N THR A 25 31.98 -22.48 8.37
CA THR A 25 33.30 -21.99 7.93
C THR A 25 33.39 -20.85 6.91
N GLY A 26 33.89 -19.70 7.38
CA GLY A 26 34.56 -18.71 6.52
C GLY A 26 34.54 -17.31 7.11
N ASN A 27 35.67 -16.88 7.68
CA ASN A 27 35.92 -15.53 8.20
C ASN A 27 35.46 -14.42 7.25
N GLN A 28 34.33 -13.78 7.55
CA GLN A 28 34.07 -12.39 7.16
C GLN A 28 33.50 -11.64 8.36
N LYS A 29 34.20 -10.56 8.75
CA LYS A 29 33.77 -9.63 9.79
C LYS A 29 32.38 -9.09 9.41
N GLY A 30 31.35 -9.62 10.07
CA GLY A 30 29.96 -9.24 9.83
C GLY A 30 29.76 -7.75 10.10
N VAL A 31 29.23 -7.05 9.10
CA VAL A 31 28.67 -5.71 9.24
C VAL A 31 27.64 -5.76 10.36
N SER A 32 27.81 -4.92 11.39
CA SER A 32 26.83 -4.79 12.45
C SER A 32 25.53 -4.26 11.85
N VAL A 33 24.53 -5.14 11.76
CA VAL A 33 23.16 -4.71 11.54
C VAL A 33 22.81 -3.83 12.72
N ILE A 34 22.62 -2.53 12.49
CA ILE A 34 22.04 -1.64 13.49
C ILE A 34 20.63 -2.15 13.74
N SER A 35 20.49 -2.96 14.78
CA SER A 35 19.18 -3.36 15.30
C SER A 35 18.56 -2.10 15.89
N TYR A 36 17.55 -1.54 15.23
CA TYR A 36 16.67 -0.62 15.92
C TYR A 36 15.98 -1.40 17.05
N GLN A 37 16.29 -1.02 18.29
CA GLN A 37 15.66 -1.61 19.45
C GLN A 37 14.14 -1.56 19.27
N ARG A 38 13.51 -2.72 19.42
CA ARG A 38 12.08 -2.83 19.68
C ARG A 38 11.82 -1.92 20.89
N VAL A 39 11.06 -0.84 20.72
CA VAL A 39 10.71 0.06 21.81
C VAL A 39 9.99 -0.78 22.87
N LYS A 40 10.69 -1.08 23.96
CA LYS A 40 10.08 -1.66 25.16
C LYS A 40 9.09 -0.64 25.67
N ASN A 41 7.90 -1.09 26.05
CA ASN A 41 6.94 -0.29 26.82
C ASN A 41 7.65 0.18 28.09
N GLY A 42 8.11 1.44 28.10
CA GLY A 42 8.91 1.97 29.19
C GLY A 42 9.82 3.10 28.72
N GLU A 43 9.26 4.30 28.78
CA GLU A 43 9.93 5.60 28.88
C GLU A 43 10.41 6.35 27.61
N ARG A 44 9.69 7.47 27.41
CA ARG A 44 10.08 8.77 26.82
C ARG A 44 10.47 8.81 25.35
N ASN A 45 9.49 8.56 24.50
CA ASN A 45 9.29 9.43 23.33
C ASN A 45 7.78 9.70 23.10
N LYS A 46 7.17 10.36 24.09
CA LYS A 46 5.70 10.55 24.18
C LYS A 46 5.11 11.22 22.93
N GLY A 47 5.85 12.07 22.22
CA GLY A 47 5.39 12.74 21.00
C GLY A 47 5.29 11.82 19.79
N VAL A 48 6.33 11.04 19.49
CA VAL A 48 6.33 10.06 18.38
C VAL A 48 5.37 8.92 18.66
N GLU A 49 5.28 8.49 19.91
CA GLU A 49 4.36 7.42 20.33
C GLU A 49 2.91 7.91 20.37
N ALA A 50 2.65 9.18 20.69
CA ALA A 50 1.34 9.81 20.53
C ALA A 50 0.97 10.01 19.07
N LEU A 51 1.91 10.40 18.19
CA LEU A 51 1.69 10.51 16.75
C LEU A 51 1.45 9.14 16.11
N ASN A 52 2.20 8.11 16.51
CA ASN A 52 2.01 6.75 16.05
C ASN A 52 0.72 6.16 16.61
N ARG A 53 0.33 6.47 17.85
CA ARG A 53 -0.99 6.14 18.39
C ARG A 53 -2.12 6.91 17.73
N LEU A 54 -1.97 8.19 17.38
CA LEU A 54 -2.96 8.96 16.61
C LEU A 54 -3.08 8.42 15.19
N TYR A 55 -1.98 8.08 14.55
CA TYR A 55 -1.93 7.42 13.25
C TYR A 55 -2.63 6.06 13.34
N LEU A 56 -2.25 5.20 14.29
CA LEU A 56 -2.81 3.86 14.48
C LEU A 56 -4.27 3.88 15.00
N GLN A 57 -4.66 4.77 15.91
CA GLN A 57 -6.04 4.96 16.36
C GLN A 57 -6.91 5.50 15.23
N ASN A 58 -6.42 6.46 14.44
CA ASN A 58 -7.06 6.84 13.18
C ASN A 58 -7.02 5.70 12.16
N GLN A 59 -6.29 4.60 12.36
CA GLN A 59 -6.41 3.38 11.56
C GLN A 59 -7.31 2.32 12.19
N THR A 60 -7.45 2.24 13.52
CA THR A 60 -8.12 1.12 14.21
C THR A 60 -9.49 1.46 14.79
N SER A 61 -9.83 2.73 15.03
CA SER A 61 -11.17 3.16 15.49
C SER A 61 -12.06 3.74 14.37
N LEU A 62 -11.72 3.48 13.11
CA LEU A 62 -12.42 3.99 11.92
C LEU A 62 -13.79 3.31 11.70
N THR A 63 -14.82 3.77 12.41
CA THR A 63 -16.23 3.61 11.99
C THR A 63 -16.45 4.14 10.55
N GLY A 64 -15.65 5.10 10.08
CA GLY A 64 -15.65 5.61 8.71
C GLY A 64 -15.03 4.73 7.62
N LYS A 65 -14.36 3.60 7.95
CA LYS A 65 -13.73 2.70 6.95
C LYS A 65 -14.75 2.07 6.01
N GLY A 66 -15.90 1.67 6.54
CA GLY A 66 -16.94 1.01 5.76
C GLY A 66 -17.40 1.87 4.60
N LEU A 67 -17.66 3.16 4.86
CA LEU A 67 -18.13 4.11 3.86
C LEU A 67 -17.06 4.41 2.81
N LEU A 68 -15.84 4.78 3.23
CA LEU A 68 -14.77 5.10 2.28
C LEU A 68 -14.41 3.89 1.42
N PHE A 69 -14.26 2.72 2.04
CA PHE A 69 -13.99 1.47 1.32
C PHE A 69 -15.12 1.09 0.36
N ALA A 70 -16.39 1.24 0.77
CA ALA A 70 -17.53 0.95 -0.08
C ALA A 70 -17.60 1.90 -1.28
N ARG A 71 -17.43 3.21 -1.07
CA ARG A 71 -17.40 4.23 -2.15
C ARG A 71 -16.28 3.94 -3.13
N ASP A 72 -15.08 3.71 -2.62
CA ASP A 72 -13.89 3.41 -3.41
C ASP A 72 -14.06 2.13 -4.23
N ARG A 73 -14.59 1.07 -3.61
CA ARG A 73 -14.88 -0.20 -4.28
C ARG A 73 -15.93 0.00 -5.36
N ALA A 74 -17.02 0.71 -5.07
CA ALA A 74 -18.08 1.00 -6.04
C ALA A 74 -17.52 1.79 -7.24
N ALA A 75 -16.71 2.82 -7.00
CA ALA A 75 -16.06 3.60 -8.05
C ALA A 75 -15.13 2.76 -8.93
N VAL A 76 -14.34 1.84 -8.34
CA VAL A 76 -13.49 0.90 -9.09
C VAL A 76 -14.33 0.04 -10.03
N PHE A 77 -15.41 -0.57 -9.52
CA PHE A 77 -16.25 -1.46 -10.33
C PHE A 77 -17.10 -0.69 -11.34
N TYR A 78 -17.55 0.52 -11.01
CA TYR A 78 -18.20 1.43 -11.94
C TYR A 78 -17.31 1.68 -13.16
N GLU A 79 -16.08 2.14 -12.95
CA GLU A 79 -15.16 2.42 -14.07
C GLU A 79 -14.76 1.14 -14.82
N ALA A 80 -14.47 0.05 -14.10
CA ALA A 80 -14.06 -1.19 -14.75
C ALA A 80 -15.17 -1.81 -15.61
N ILE A 81 -16.42 -1.82 -15.13
CA ILE A 81 -17.58 -2.32 -15.88
C ILE A 81 -17.92 -1.39 -17.04
N LYS A 82 -17.86 -0.06 -16.83
CA LYS A 82 -18.05 0.93 -17.90
C LYS A 82 -17.05 0.74 -19.04
N LEU A 83 -15.77 0.54 -18.72
CA LEU A 83 -14.73 0.28 -19.73
C LEU A 83 -14.96 -1.02 -20.49
N ALA A 84 -15.62 -2.00 -19.88
CA ALA A 84 -16.02 -3.25 -20.52
C ALA A 84 -17.34 -3.16 -21.30
N GLY A 85 -17.98 -1.97 -21.36
CA GLY A 85 -19.26 -1.76 -22.04
C GLY A 85 -20.49 -2.30 -21.30
N GLY A 86 -20.35 -2.59 -20.00
CA GLY A 86 -21.43 -3.14 -19.18
C GLY A 86 -22.35 -2.06 -18.57
N ASP A 87 -23.53 -2.48 -18.09
CA ASP A 87 -24.44 -1.60 -17.35
C ASP A 87 -23.87 -1.27 -15.96
N THR A 88 -23.83 0.02 -15.64
CA THR A 88 -23.33 0.56 -14.37
C THR A 88 -24.40 1.26 -13.56
N SER A 89 -25.65 1.31 -14.04
CA SER A 89 -26.74 2.11 -13.48
C SER A 89 -27.00 1.76 -12.01
N LYS A 90 -27.01 0.48 -11.66
CA LYS A 90 -27.19 0.03 -10.27
C LYS A 90 -26.02 0.42 -9.38
N ILE A 91 -24.78 0.27 -9.86
CA ILE A 91 -23.59 0.65 -9.08
C ILE A 91 -23.57 2.16 -8.85
N LYS A 92 -23.95 2.95 -9.86
CA LYS A 92 -24.07 4.41 -9.76
C LYS A 92 -25.12 4.81 -8.71
N ALA A 93 -26.32 4.21 -8.75
CA ALA A 93 -27.35 4.47 -7.75
C ALA A 93 -26.87 4.13 -6.31
N MET A 94 -26.11 3.03 -6.16
CA MET A 94 -25.50 2.69 -4.87
C MET A 94 -24.43 3.70 -4.44
N MET A 95 -23.63 4.23 -5.37
CA MET A 95 -22.67 5.30 -5.06
C MET A 95 -23.40 6.56 -4.57
N GLU A 96 -24.46 6.98 -5.26
CA GLU A 96 -25.29 8.11 -4.86
C GLU A 96 -25.91 7.90 -3.47
N GLN A 97 -26.40 6.69 -3.18
CA GLN A 97 -26.86 6.32 -1.84
C GLN A 97 -25.72 6.39 -0.81
N LEU A 98 -24.54 5.85 -1.14
CA LEU A 98 -23.38 5.91 -0.24
C LEU A 98 -22.98 7.35 0.11
N ASP A 99 -23.14 8.27 -0.84
CA ASP A 99 -22.82 9.68 -0.67
C ASP A 99 -23.75 10.39 0.34
N THR A 100 -24.92 9.80 0.65
CA THR A 100 -25.85 10.31 1.66
C THR A 100 -25.47 9.92 3.09
N TYR A 101 -24.67 8.87 3.27
CA TYR A 101 -24.27 8.40 4.60
C TYR A 101 -23.17 9.26 5.22
N LYS A 102 -23.26 9.48 6.53
CA LYS A 102 -22.18 10.04 7.34
C LYS A 102 -21.14 8.97 7.68
N LEU A 103 -19.94 9.43 8.07
CA LEU A 103 -18.89 8.55 8.55
C LEU A 103 -19.40 7.73 9.75
N GLY A 104 -19.33 6.40 9.65
CA GLY A 104 -19.83 5.48 10.68
C GLY A 104 -21.22 4.90 10.44
N GLU A 105 -21.97 5.40 9.46
CA GLU A 105 -23.33 4.90 9.18
C GLU A 105 -23.36 3.69 8.23
N VAL A 106 -22.28 3.45 7.49
CA VAL A 106 -22.15 2.28 6.61
C VAL A 106 -21.77 1.05 7.42
N ASP A 107 -22.64 0.04 7.41
CA ASP A 107 -22.44 -1.23 8.09
C ASP A 107 -22.13 -2.38 7.12
N LYS A 108 -22.03 -3.59 7.66
CA LYS A 108 -21.76 -4.81 6.88
C LYS A 108 -22.87 -5.15 5.87
N ARG A 109 -24.13 -4.80 6.14
CA ARG A 109 -25.27 -5.04 5.24
C ARG A 109 -25.14 -4.17 3.99
N ASN A 110 -24.79 -2.90 4.14
CA ASN A 110 -24.53 -2.02 2.99
C ASN A 110 -23.41 -2.58 2.09
N ILE A 111 -22.32 -3.05 2.69
CA ILE A 111 -21.18 -3.64 1.96
C ILE A 111 -21.59 -4.96 1.28
N ASN A 112 -22.39 -5.79 1.94
CA ASN A 112 -22.89 -7.04 1.36
C ASN A 112 -23.80 -6.77 0.15
N GLU A 113 -24.67 -5.77 0.24
CA GLU A 113 -25.54 -5.39 -0.88
C GLU A 113 -24.73 -4.90 -2.06
N LEU A 114 -23.70 -4.06 -1.82
CA LEU A 114 -22.80 -3.61 -2.88
C LEU A 114 -22.11 -4.79 -3.57
N ASN A 115 -21.59 -5.73 -2.79
CA ASN A 115 -20.97 -6.93 -3.33
C ASN A 115 -21.94 -7.83 -4.11
N LYS A 116 -23.20 -7.89 -3.69
CA LYS A 116 -24.25 -8.63 -4.38
C LYS A 116 -24.52 -8.00 -5.75
N VAL A 117 -24.78 -6.69 -5.80
CA VAL A 117 -25.01 -5.96 -7.06
C VAL A 117 -23.82 -6.13 -8.02
N ILE A 118 -22.59 -5.92 -7.55
CA ILE A 118 -21.38 -6.14 -8.38
C ILE A 118 -21.33 -7.57 -8.92
N SER A 119 -21.64 -8.57 -8.09
CA SER A 119 -21.59 -9.98 -8.49
C SER A 119 -22.68 -10.31 -9.51
N GLU A 120 -23.87 -9.75 -9.36
CA GLU A 120 -24.98 -9.93 -10.30
C GLU A 120 -24.68 -9.31 -11.66
N GLU A 121 -24.12 -8.10 -11.68
CA GLU A 121 -23.76 -7.44 -12.95
C GLU A 121 -22.64 -8.15 -13.68
N ILE A 122 -21.56 -8.53 -12.98
CA ILE A 122 -20.46 -9.27 -13.62
C ILE A 122 -20.93 -10.65 -14.08
N ARG A 123 -21.81 -11.31 -13.32
CA ARG A 123 -22.42 -12.58 -13.75
C ARG A 123 -23.25 -12.41 -15.01
N ALA A 124 -24.08 -11.37 -15.08
CA ALA A 124 -24.92 -11.11 -16.24
C ALA A 124 -24.09 -10.81 -17.49
N GLN A 125 -23.02 -10.03 -17.35
CA GLN A 125 -22.13 -9.64 -18.46
C GLN A 125 -21.27 -10.79 -18.98
N LEU A 126 -20.72 -11.61 -18.08
CA LEU A 126 -19.75 -12.65 -18.45
C LEU A 126 -20.36 -14.06 -18.55
N GLY A 127 -21.64 -14.23 -18.19
CA GLY A 127 -22.31 -15.53 -18.22
C GLY A 127 -21.79 -16.54 -17.19
N ILE A 128 -21.06 -16.09 -16.16
CA ILE A 128 -20.38 -16.97 -15.20
C ILE A 128 -21.35 -17.53 -14.16
N LYS A 129 -21.68 -18.82 -14.28
CA LYS A 129 -22.57 -19.51 -13.33
C LYS A 129 -21.85 -19.94 -12.04
N ASN A 130 -20.57 -20.29 -12.13
CA ASN A 130 -19.81 -20.80 -11.00
C ASN A 130 -19.41 -19.67 -10.03
N LYS A 131 -19.72 -19.83 -8.74
CA LYS A 131 -19.42 -18.82 -7.73
C LYS A 131 -17.91 -18.55 -7.55
N LYS A 132 -17.07 -19.60 -7.58
CA LYS A 132 -15.62 -19.46 -7.39
C LYS A 132 -14.97 -18.74 -8.57
N GLU A 133 -15.39 -19.12 -9.78
CA GLU A 133 -14.96 -18.47 -11.02
C GLU A 133 -15.35 -16.98 -11.01
N LEU A 134 -16.60 -16.67 -10.66
CA LEU A 134 -17.07 -15.29 -10.55
C LEU A 134 -16.24 -14.48 -9.53
N GLN A 135 -15.95 -15.05 -8.36
CA GLN A 135 -15.11 -14.38 -7.35
C GLN A 135 -13.67 -14.16 -7.84
N SER A 136 -13.11 -15.11 -8.58
CA SER A 136 -11.80 -14.98 -9.21
C SER A 136 -11.79 -13.82 -10.21
N GLU A 137 -12.82 -13.76 -11.05
CA GLU A 137 -12.95 -12.74 -12.09
C GLU A 137 -13.14 -11.34 -11.49
N ILE A 138 -14.03 -11.19 -10.50
CA ILE A 138 -14.21 -9.96 -9.73
C ILE A 138 -12.86 -9.48 -9.14
N LYS A 139 -12.08 -10.40 -8.58
CA LYS A 139 -10.76 -10.08 -8.03
C LYS A 139 -9.79 -9.65 -9.13
N GLN A 140 -9.79 -10.31 -10.28
CA GLN A 140 -8.94 -10.00 -11.42
C GLN A 140 -9.26 -8.62 -11.99
N ILE A 141 -10.53 -8.32 -12.24
CA ILE A 141 -11.00 -7.00 -12.68
C ILE A 141 -10.55 -5.91 -11.71
N PHE A 142 -10.79 -6.10 -10.41
CA PHE A 142 -10.39 -5.15 -9.38
C PHE A 142 -8.87 -4.93 -9.33
N THR A 143 -8.10 -6.02 -9.40
CA THR A 143 -6.63 -5.99 -9.39
C THR A 143 -6.09 -5.26 -10.63
N ASN A 144 -6.63 -5.58 -11.80
CA ASN A 144 -6.24 -4.99 -13.07
C ASN A 144 -6.54 -3.49 -13.13
N TYR A 145 -7.72 -3.06 -12.66
CA TYR A 145 -8.06 -1.64 -12.59
C TYR A 145 -7.06 -0.88 -11.70
N LEU A 146 -6.85 -1.34 -10.46
CA LEU A 146 -5.94 -0.65 -9.53
C LEU A 146 -4.49 -0.63 -10.02
N ASN A 147 -4.06 -1.69 -10.72
CA ASN A 147 -2.72 -1.77 -11.28
C ASN A 147 -2.51 -0.93 -12.55
N ASN A 148 -3.59 -0.46 -13.19
CA ASN A 148 -3.52 0.35 -14.40
C ASN A 148 -3.98 1.79 -14.22
N LYS A 149 -4.58 2.11 -13.08
CA LYS A 149 -4.92 3.48 -12.70
C LYS A 149 -3.65 4.30 -12.43
N ASN A 150 -3.68 5.56 -12.84
CA ASN A 150 -2.65 6.54 -12.47
C ASN A 150 -2.76 6.90 -10.99
N TRP A 151 -1.63 6.80 -10.29
CA TRP A 151 -1.55 7.13 -8.86
C TRP A 151 -0.83 8.45 -8.69
N GLU A 152 -1.61 9.52 -8.48
CA GLU A 152 -1.06 10.85 -8.25
C GLU A 152 -0.56 11.03 -6.81
N PRO A 153 0.43 11.91 -6.58
CA PRO A 153 0.81 12.35 -5.25
C PRO A 153 -0.37 12.97 -4.50
N ILE A 154 -0.44 12.66 -3.21
CA ILE A 154 -1.49 13.18 -2.32
C ILE A 154 -0.84 14.19 -1.40
N ASN A 155 -1.39 15.41 -1.36
CA ASN A 155 -1.01 16.45 -0.42
C ASN A 155 -2.22 16.80 0.45
N LYS A 156 -2.04 16.81 1.77
CA LYS A 156 -3.08 17.13 2.75
C LYS A 156 -2.50 17.94 3.90
N ASN A 157 -3.22 18.97 4.30
CA ASN A 157 -2.90 19.73 5.51
C ASN A 157 -3.90 19.38 6.61
N ILE A 158 -3.40 19.15 7.82
CA ILE A 158 -4.22 18.88 9.00
C ILE A 158 -3.84 19.87 10.09
N ASN A 159 -4.83 20.54 10.67
CA ASN A 159 -4.63 21.33 11.89
C ASN A 159 -4.88 20.44 13.12
N TYR A 160 -3.93 20.43 14.06
CA TYR A 160 -4.06 19.70 15.32
C TYR A 160 -3.43 20.51 16.45
N HIS A 161 -4.25 20.84 17.46
CA HIS A 161 -3.88 21.72 18.60
C HIS A 161 -3.21 23.03 18.17
N GLY A 162 -3.78 23.69 17.17
CA GLY A 162 -3.27 24.98 16.67
C GLY A 162 -2.01 24.87 15.80
N LYS A 163 -1.44 23.67 15.62
CA LYS A 163 -0.33 23.43 14.69
C LYS A 163 -0.83 22.88 13.36
N ASN A 164 -0.20 23.30 12.28
CA ASN A 164 -0.48 22.79 10.94
C ASN A 164 0.57 21.73 10.57
N TYR A 165 0.11 20.61 10.02
CA TYR A 165 0.96 19.54 9.52
C TYR A 165 0.65 19.28 8.06
N GLY A 166 1.70 19.32 7.24
CA GLY A 166 1.63 18.94 5.83
C GLY A 166 1.96 17.47 5.64
N PHE A 167 1.05 16.71 5.04
CA PHE A 167 1.22 15.31 4.68
C PHE A 167 1.40 15.20 3.17
N GLN A 168 2.52 14.63 2.75
CA GLN A 168 2.81 14.32 1.36
C GLN A 168 2.95 12.81 1.21
N LEU A 169 2.20 12.23 0.28
CA LEU A 169 2.28 10.81 -0.05
C LEU A 169 2.63 10.69 -1.52
N THR A 170 3.83 10.17 -1.79
CA THR A 170 4.38 10.01 -3.13
C THR A 170 4.34 8.54 -3.55
N PRO A 171 3.49 8.17 -4.52
CA PRO A 171 3.46 6.82 -5.09
C PRO A 171 4.80 6.47 -5.75
N ALA A 172 5.10 5.16 -5.86
CA ALA A 172 6.32 4.68 -6.49
C ALA A 172 6.55 5.27 -7.91
N SER A 173 5.51 5.36 -8.73
CA SER A 173 5.58 5.98 -10.07
C SER A 173 6.06 7.43 -10.11
N HIS A 174 6.01 8.15 -8.98
CA HIS A 174 6.45 9.54 -8.85
C HIS A 174 7.78 9.67 -8.09
N MET A 175 8.43 8.57 -7.72
CA MET A 175 9.77 8.60 -7.13
C MET A 175 10.82 8.78 -8.24
N LYS A 176 11.19 10.03 -8.49
CA LYS A 176 12.08 10.42 -9.60
C LYS A 176 13.14 11.42 -9.13
N ILE A 177 14.32 11.34 -9.74
CA ILE A 177 15.40 12.33 -9.61
C ILE A 177 15.37 13.18 -10.89
N GLY A 178 14.88 14.41 -10.78
CA GLY A 178 14.45 15.17 -11.95
C GLY A 178 13.39 14.37 -12.72
N ASN A 179 13.66 14.09 -14.00
CA ASN A 179 12.76 13.29 -14.85
C ASN A 179 13.08 11.78 -14.85
N LYS A 180 14.16 11.34 -14.18
CA LYS A 180 14.61 9.94 -14.21
C LYS A 180 13.99 9.14 -13.08
N ASN A 181 13.42 7.97 -13.41
CA ASN A 181 12.89 7.04 -12.42
C ASN A 181 14.01 6.43 -11.56
N ILE A 182 13.74 6.21 -10.26
CA ILE A 182 14.75 5.62 -9.34
C ILE A 182 14.82 4.09 -9.42
N PHE A 183 13.81 3.45 -10.00
CA PHE A 183 13.74 2.00 -10.12
C PHE A 183 14.24 1.55 -11.49
N VAL A 184 14.86 0.36 -11.54
CA VAL A 184 15.35 -0.27 -12.78
C VAL A 184 14.21 -0.46 -13.79
N LYS A 185 13.02 -0.82 -13.31
CA LYS A 185 11.79 -0.91 -14.10
C LYS A 185 10.86 0.19 -13.67
N GLU A 186 10.32 0.94 -14.62
CA GLU A 186 9.38 2.01 -14.31
C GLU A 186 7.98 1.47 -14.04
N TYR A 187 7.28 2.12 -13.11
CA TYR A 187 5.85 1.87 -12.88
C TYR A 187 4.96 2.50 -13.97
N ASN A 188 5.52 3.31 -14.89
CA ASN A 188 4.79 3.97 -15.99
C ASN A 188 3.55 4.75 -15.55
N GLY A 189 3.66 5.54 -14.47
CA GLY A 189 2.53 6.30 -13.90
C GLY A 189 1.56 5.47 -13.04
N LYS A 190 1.72 4.14 -13.02
CA LYS A 190 0.81 3.20 -12.35
C LYS A 190 1.33 2.78 -10.97
N GLY A 191 0.65 1.83 -10.35
CA GLY A 191 1.04 1.24 -9.08
C GLY A 191 0.74 -0.26 -9.08
N ILE A 192 1.20 -0.99 -8.08
CA ILE A 192 0.82 -2.39 -7.87
C ILE A 192 -0.02 -2.48 -6.61
N CYS A 193 -1.25 -2.98 -6.69
CA CYS A 193 -2.09 -3.17 -5.52
C CYS A 193 -1.73 -4.47 -4.77
N CYS A 194 -2.11 -4.54 -3.49
CA CYS A 194 -1.83 -5.67 -2.60
C CYS A 194 -2.49 -7.01 -3.04
N ALA A 195 -3.46 -6.98 -3.96
CA ALA A 195 -4.07 -8.19 -4.51
C ALA A 195 -3.14 -8.93 -5.51
N SER A 196 -2.06 -8.27 -5.96
CA SER A 196 -1.09 -8.79 -6.93
C SER A 196 -0.10 -9.78 -6.31
N THR A 197 -0.60 -10.93 -5.88
CA THR A 197 0.18 -11.94 -5.13
C THR A 197 1.32 -12.61 -5.92
N ARG A 198 1.26 -12.53 -7.26
CA ARG A 198 2.22 -13.13 -8.20
C ARG A 198 3.11 -12.11 -8.91
N GLU A 199 2.98 -10.82 -8.59
CA GLU A 199 3.80 -9.76 -9.19
C GLU A 199 5.28 -10.01 -8.87
N SER A 200 6.15 -9.95 -9.88
CA SER A 200 7.56 -10.33 -9.78
C SER A 200 8.56 -9.20 -10.06
N LYS A 201 8.08 -8.09 -10.62
CA LYS A 201 8.89 -6.93 -10.99
C LYS A 201 8.80 -5.86 -9.91
N HIS A 202 7.59 -5.57 -9.47
CA HIS A 202 7.30 -4.40 -8.64
C HIS A 202 6.76 -4.76 -7.25
N ILE A 203 7.15 -4.01 -6.24
CA ILE A 203 6.57 -4.10 -4.91
C ILE A 203 5.12 -3.62 -4.95
N ALA A 204 4.24 -4.44 -4.37
CA ALA A 204 2.87 -4.03 -4.14
C ALA A 204 2.81 -2.90 -3.11
N ASN A 205 1.96 -1.91 -3.34
CA ASN A 205 1.53 -0.92 -2.37
C ASN A 205 2.66 -0.02 -1.84
N MET A 206 3.63 0.27 -2.72
CA MET A 206 4.76 1.14 -2.40
C MET A 206 4.38 2.62 -2.47
N TRP A 207 4.66 3.36 -1.39
CA TRP A 207 4.68 4.81 -1.39
C TRP A 207 5.76 5.36 -0.44
N LEU A 208 6.04 6.66 -0.54
CA LEU A 208 6.79 7.42 0.43
C LEU A 208 5.83 8.37 1.13
N SER A 209 5.76 8.31 2.45
CA SER A 209 5.01 9.25 3.29
C SER A 209 5.98 10.23 3.92
N LYS A 210 5.69 11.52 3.81
CA LYS A 210 6.40 12.60 4.48
C LYS A 210 5.41 13.44 5.29
N VAL A 211 5.84 13.85 6.47
CA VAL A 211 5.12 14.83 7.29
C VAL A 211 6.06 15.99 7.57
N VAL A 212 5.57 17.19 7.30
CA VAL A 212 6.22 18.45 7.63
C VAL A 212 5.41 19.19 8.69
N ASP A 213 6.09 19.91 9.57
CA ASP A 213 5.45 20.84 10.51
C ASP A 213 5.10 22.18 9.84
N ASP A 214 4.67 23.13 10.66
CA ASP A 214 4.25 24.48 10.27
C ASP A 214 5.39 25.34 9.73
N GLU A 215 6.63 25.02 10.09
CA GLU A 215 7.84 25.65 9.56
C GLU A 215 8.32 24.97 8.26
N GLY A 216 7.64 23.90 7.82
CA GLY A 216 8.02 23.12 6.65
C GLY A 216 9.14 22.11 6.92
N LYS A 217 9.53 21.90 8.18
CA LYS A 217 10.56 20.95 8.55
C LYS A 217 10.00 19.53 8.52
N GLU A 218 10.73 18.62 7.87
CA GLU A 218 10.39 17.19 7.86
C GLU A 218 10.52 16.60 9.27
N ILE A 219 9.39 16.19 9.85
CA ILE A 219 9.31 15.54 11.17
C ILE A 219 9.13 14.02 11.07
N PHE A 220 8.74 13.54 9.89
CA PHE A 220 8.62 12.12 9.59
C PHE A 220 8.82 11.85 8.11
N SER A 221 9.53 10.77 7.80
CA SER A 221 9.60 10.18 6.47
C SER A 221 9.63 8.67 6.60
N GLY A 222 8.81 7.98 5.80
CA GLY A 222 8.67 6.53 5.89
C GLY A 222 8.13 5.93 4.61
N ILE A 223 8.66 4.75 4.27
CA ILE A 223 8.20 3.97 3.12
C ILE A 223 7.21 2.94 3.61
N ARG A 224 6.08 2.85 2.92
CA ARG A 224 5.16 1.73 3.08
C ARG A 224 5.32 0.85 1.87
N HIS A 225 5.25 -0.45 2.09
CA HIS A 225 5.23 -1.44 1.04
C HIS A 225 4.42 -2.66 1.50
N GLY A 226 3.98 -3.46 0.54
CA GLY A 226 3.44 -4.79 0.74
C GLY A 226 4.53 -5.84 0.88
N VAL A 227 4.13 -7.10 0.95
CA VAL A 227 5.06 -8.23 1.12
C VAL A 227 6.03 -8.32 -0.06
N ILE A 228 7.33 -8.41 0.24
CA ILE A 228 8.41 -8.57 -0.75
C ILE A 228 8.28 -9.92 -1.47
N SER A 229 7.93 -10.99 -0.76
CA SER A 229 7.69 -12.29 -1.39
C SER A 229 6.46 -12.27 -2.31
N ALA A 230 6.62 -12.67 -3.57
CA ALA A 230 5.52 -13.03 -4.48
C ALA A 230 4.89 -14.38 -4.06
N TYR A 231 4.17 -14.38 -2.94
CA TYR A 231 3.71 -15.61 -2.28
C TYR A 231 2.64 -16.40 -3.05
N GLY A 232 2.04 -15.81 -4.09
CA GLY A 232 1.18 -16.52 -5.02
C GLY A 232 1.95 -17.41 -6.00
N LEU A 233 3.28 -17.26 -6.09
CA LEU A 233 4.16 -18.19 -6.81
C LEU A 233 4.48 -19.41 -5.95
N LYS A 234 4.83 -20.52 -6.61
CA LYS A 234 5.18 -21.78 -5.96
C LYS A 234 6.25 -21.54 -4.88
N LYS A 235 6.02 -22.08 -3.68
CA LYS A 235 6.98 -21.99 -2.57
C LYS A 235 8.33 -22.57 -3.01
N ASN A 236 9.42 -21.89 -2.65
CA ASN A 236 10.80 -22.25 -2.99
C ASN A 236 11.12 -22.34 -4.49
N SER A 237 10.30 -21.74 -5.37
CA SER A 237 10.68 -21.64 -6.78
C SER A 237 11.76 -20.58 -7.01
N SER A 238 12.60 -20.81 -8.03
CA SER A 238 13.57 -19.82 -8.50
C SER A 238 12.90 -18.49 -8.88
N GLU A 239 11.74 -18.56 -9.55
CA GLU A 239 10.93 -17.39 -9.91
C GLU A 239 10.55 -16.54 -8.68
N ARG A 240 10.14 -17.19 -7.58
CA ARG A 240 9.78 -16.49 -6.33
C ARG A 240 10.98 -15.85 -5.66
N ALA A 241 12.15 -16.49 -5.72
CA ALA A 241 13.40 -15.93 -5.20
C ALA A 241 13.85 -14.70 -6.01
N VAL A 242 13.81 -14.78 -7.35
CA VAL A 242 14.10 -13.64 -8.24
C VAL A 242 13.12 -12.49 -8.00
N ALA A 243 11.83 -12.79 -7.86
CA ALA A 243 10.82 -11.78 -7.54
C ALA A 243 11.10 -11.06 -6.21
N ALA A 244 11.48 -11.80 -5.18
CA ALA A 244 11.81 -11.23 -3.88
C ALA A 244 13.07 -10.34 -3.96
N ARG A 245 14.08 -10.76 -4.75
CA ARG A 245 15.29 -9.97 -4.98
C ARG A 245 14.98 -8.64 -5.69
N ASN A 246 14.28 -8.66 -6.82
CA ASN A 246 13.91 -7.45 -7.56
C ASN A 246 13.20 -6.44 -6.65
N LYS A 247 12.28 -6.94 -5.82
CA LYS A 247 11.52 -6.13 -4.88
C LYS A 247 12.40 -5.59 -3.76
N ALA A 248 13.32 -6.38 -3.21
CA ALA A 248 14.29 -5.90 -2.22
C ALA A 248 15.16 -4.77 -2.80
N GLU A 249 15.58 -4.88 -4.05
CA GLU A 249 16.32 -3.83 -4.77
C GLU A 249 15.45 -2.57 -4.92
N GLU A 250 14.17 -2.68 -5.31
CA GLU A 250 13.26 -1.52 -5.33
C GLU A 250 13.10 -0.87 -3.96
N LEU A 251 12.95 -1.66 -2.89
CA LEU A 251 12.82 -1.13 -1.54
C LEU A 251 14.09 -0.38 -1.12
N ALA A 252 15.27 -0.90 -1.47
CA ALA A 252 16.54 -0.23 -1.20
C ALA A 252 16.64 1.09 -1.99
N SER A 253 16.27 1.11 -3.26
CA SER A 253 16.21 2.34 -4.07
C SER A 253 15.27 3.38 -3.46
N ALA A 254 14.07 2.97 -3.04
CA ALA A 254 13.11 3.85 -2.37
C ALA A 254 13.65 4.37 -1.03
N ALA A 255 14.31 3.51 -0.25
CA ALA A 255 14.93 3.88 1.03
C ALA A 255 16.02 4.93 0.83
N LEU A 256 16.89 4.73 -0.15
CA LEU A 256 17.91 5.71 -0.51
C LEU A 256 17.28 7.03 -0.98
N TYR A 257 16.25 6.96 -1.84
CA TYR A 257 15.50 8.13 -2.30
C TYR A 257 14.85 8.93 -1.15
N SER A 258 14.40 8.26 -0.09
CA SER A 258 13.85 8.91 1.10
C SER A 258 14.89 9.70 1.92
N ARG A 259 16.19 9.47 1.66
CA ARG A 259 17.33 10.04 2.39
C ARG A 259 18.19 10.85 1.42
N GLN A 260 17.76 12.08 1.13
CA GLN A 260 18.38 12.93 0.10
C GLN A 260 19.89 13.16 0.29
N GLU A 261 20.36 13.23 1.53
CA GLU A 261 21.79 13.34 1.85
C GLU A 261 22.57 12.09 1.38
N LEU A 262 22.09 10.89 1.75
CA LEU A 262 22.70 9.63 1.34
C LEU A 262 22.60 9.42 -0.17
N LEU A 263 21.46 9.80 -0.76
CA LEU A 263 21.28 9.74 -2.21
C LEU A 263 22.31 10.62 -2.93
N SER A 264 22.54 11.84 -2.45
CA SER A 264 23.53 12.75 -3.04
C SER A 264 24.95 12.18 -2.95
N GLN A 265 25.30 11.55 -1.83
CA GLN A 265 26.57 10.84 -1.66
C GLN A 265 26.68 9.64 -2.63
N ALA A 266 25.63 8.83 -2.75
CA ALA A 266 25.59 7.70 -3.68
C ALA A 266 25.77 8.14 -5.14
N LEU A 267 25.07 9.22 -5.54
CA LEU A 267 25.19 9.80 -6.89
C LEU A 267 26.60 10.36 -7.16
N SER A 268 27.35 10.73 -6.13
CA SER A 268 28.77 11.11 -6.23
C SER A 268 29.74 9.92 -6.27
N GLY A 269 29.24 8.69 -6.31
CA GLY A 269 30.03 7.46 -6.37
C GLY A 269 30.48 6.90 -5.01
N LYS A 270 29.98 7.47 -3.89
CA LYS A 270 30.27 6.94 -2.55
C LYS A 270 29.36 5.75 -2.23
N THR A 271 29.90 4.73 -1.57
CA THR A 271 29.09 3.67 -0.97
C THR A 271 28.41 4.21 0.29
N VAL A 272 27.08 4.00 0.41
CA VAL A 272 26.23 4.48 1.51
C VAL A 272 25.36 3.37 2.08
#